data_AF-A0A140K5W3-F1
#
_entry.id   AF-A0A140K5W3-F1
#
_cell.length_a   1.000
_cell.length_b   1.000
_cell.length_c   1.000
_cell.angle_alpha   90.00
_cell.angle_beta   90.00
_cell.angle_gamma   90.00
#
_symmetry.space_group_name_H-M   'P 1'
#
loop_
_entity.id
_entity.type
_entity.pdbx_description
1 polymer ?
#
loop_
_entity_poly.entity_id
_entity_poly.type
_entity_poly.pdbx_seq_one_letter_code
_entity_poly.pdbx_strand_id
1 'polypeptide(L)'
;MANCYSTLLSDKSNVIGDAQGNAGNVTINTRTLNTRGFVAEISASNRSRGNAGILNINATESISIADGGFFTDIFSSTATGEGGNLTVSTPDLNISDTGTIFVGNQGDGNAGFLTINVEQLNLTNSSIGGSTSGEGNGANININASESITLDNGFISSTVGRQSIGNGGEITIDTDKLIVTNDGGINSDTSGQGNAGNIFINANDIVINEPVQDEQASSSISNLVGETATGNAGKIEIITNNLSIADGSFISASVRGQGNGGSIFIDAQNSISIDGTTFDNDEFSMGIFSIVSNTGIGNGGEIKIQTGNLSIIDDDAIITASNFGKGNGGSIFIDADNINIDNGGIFAINQPSESIAANETSIRGGDITLKIAENLTLRNSGIISARALNNANGGNLTIDTNFIVAYPNGNNDIVASAERGEGGNINITAEALFGIEERPLNDLTNDINASSEVFGLEGDVTINTPDVDPFQETSEALENIVEPDRVVAGVCDATQTAQDILAGRENTFVVNGRGGVPPTPIEPMPSETVIIEGESVPLYTETEEEKALQEQYPAIMTDRGAIYPARGIVKNPDGTVILTRYPTDNTQRISNNSPNCGV
;
A
#
# COMPACT_ATOMS: atom_id res chain seq x y z
N MET A 1 -17.64 42.49 36.18
CA MET A 1 -17.99 42.27 34.75
C MET A 1 -17.46 43.46 33.96
N ALA A 2 -16.23 43.36 33.49
CA ALA A 2 -15.69 44.21 32.44
C ALA A 2 -15.24 43.24 31.36
N ASN A 3 -15.98 43.21 30.25
CA ASN A 3 -15.69 42.36 29.11
C ASN A 3 -14.46 42.94 28.41
N CYS A 4 -13.28 42.33 28.60
CA CYS A 4 -12.14 42.61 27.73
C CYS A 4 -12.41 41.98 26.36
N TYR A 5 -12.47 42.80 25.31
CA TYR A 5 -12.88 42.42 23.96
C TYR A 5 -11.79 41.70 23.14
N SER A 6 -10.56 41.69 23.64
CA SER A 6 -9.38 41.01 23.08
C SER A 6 -8.26 41.08 24.11
N THR A 7 -7.57 39.97 24.37
CA THR A 7 -6.38 39.96 25.23
C THR A 7 -5.15 39.81 24.34
N LEU A 8 -4.35 40.88 24.24
CA LEU A 8 -3.02 40.85 23.60
C LEU A 8 -1.99 40.82 24.73
N LEU A 9 -1.18 39.76 24.78
CA LEU A 9 -0.06 39.65 25.70
C LEU A 9 1.23 39.85 24.89
N SER A 10 1.89 40.99 25.12
CA SER A 10 3.19 41.33 24.52
C SER A 10 4.36 41.21 25.50
N ASP A 11 4.09 40.91 26.78
CA ASP A 11 5.06 40.74 27.87
C ASP A 11 4.70 39.50 28.72
N LYS A 12 5.67 38.94 29.47
CA LYS A 12 5.50 37.75 30.34
C LYS A 12 4.31 37.87 31.28
N SER A 13 3.37 36.93 31.22
CA SER A 13 2.27 36.79 32.20
C SER A 13 2.40 35.45 32.92
N ASN A 14 3.23 35.45 33.96
CA ASN A 14 3.70 34.22 34.59
C ASN A 14 3.09 34.03 35.99
N VAL A 15 2.62 32.81 36.30
CA VAL A 15 2.39 32.35 37.68
C VAL A 15 3.41 31.24 37.97
N ILE A 16 4.59 31.64 38.47
CA ILE A 16 5.69 30.72 38.75
C ILE A 16 5.74 30.39 40.24
N GLY A 17 5.85 29.10 40.56
CA GLY A 17 6.26 28.65 41.90
C GLY A 17 7.80 28.63 42.02
N ASP A 18 8.38 29.61 42.71
CA ASP A 18 9.84 29.72 42.92
C ASP A 18 10.31 29.18 44.30
N ALA A 19 9.43 28.59 45.11
CA ALA A 19 9.72 28.05 46.45
C ALA A 19 9.40 26.54 46.55
N GLN A 20 9.89 25.84 47.59
CA GLN A 20 9.49 24.46 47.91
C GLN A 20 7.96 24.39 48.08
N GLY A 21 7.24 23.89 47.07
CA GLY A 21 5.77 23.91 47.00
C GLY A 21 5.28 23.74 45.56
N ASN A 22 4.00 23.40 45.40
CA ASN A 22 3.40 23.22 44.07
C ASN A 22 3.14 24.57 43.39
N ALA A 23 3.25 24.62 42.07
CA ALA A 23 2.87 25.81 41.30
C ALA A 23 1.34 26.02 41.32
N GLY A 24 0.94 27.28 41.16
CA GLY A 24 -0.48 27.67 41.17
C GLY A 24 -1.17 27.37 39.84
N ASN A 25 -2.50 27.32 39.86
CA ASN A 25 -3.29 27.13 38.64
C ASN A 25 -3.63 28.47 37.98
N VAL A 26 -3.67 28.49 36.66
CA VAL A 26 -4.05 29.63 35.83
C VAL A 26 -5.25 29.26 34.98
N THR A 27 -6.23 30.17 34.88
CA THR A 27 -7.37 30.00 33.98
C THR A 27 -7.64 31.30 33.25
N ILE A 28 -7.65 31.25 31.93
CA ILE A 28 -7.93 32.37 31.06
C ILE A 28 -9.20 32.07 30.28
N ASN A 29 -10.17 32.98 30.36
CA ASN A 29 -11.37 32.95 29.53
C ASN A 29 -11.44 34.26 28.75
N THR A 30 -11.40 34.18 27.44
CA THR A 30 -11.40 35.35 26.55
C THR A 30 -12.22 35.06 25.30
N ARG A 31 -12.43 36.07 24.47
CA ARG A 31 -13.00 35.89 23.14
C ARG A 31 -11.91 35.48 22.15
N THR A 32 -10.85 36.29 22.11
CA THR A 32 -9.62 36.03 21.36
C THR A 32 -8.40 36.15 22.26
N LEU A 33 -7.37 35.34 22.00
CA LEU A 33 -6.07 35.43 22.66
C LEU A 33 -4.98 35.53 21.60
N ASN A 34 -4.11 36.53 21.71
CA ASN A 34 -2.94 36.66 20.85
C ASN A 34 -1.69 36.80 21.71
N THR A 35 -0.71 35.91 21.52
CA THR A 35 0.64 36.06 22.06
C THR A 35 1.58 36.40 20.90
N ARG A 36 2.40 37.44 21.11
CA ARG A 36 3.41 37.84 20.12
C ARG A 36 4.75 38.11 20.77
N GLY A 37 5.79 37.53 20.18
CA GLY A 37 7.18 37.74 20.56
C GLY A 37 7.69 36.68 21.54
N PHE A 38 8.99 36.41 21.45
CA PHE A 38 9.69 35.31 22.14
C PHE A 38 9.51 35.25 23.67
N VAL A 39 9.11 36.36 24.31
CA VAL A 39 8.89 36.45 25.76
C VAL A 39 7.42 36.42 26.18
N ALA A 40 6.48 36.27 25.24
CA ALA A 40 5.06 36.15 25.52
C ALA A 40 4.77 34.72 26.03
N GLU A 41 4.93 34.54 27.33
CA GLU A 41 4.78 33.27 28.03
C GLU A 41 3.54 33.31 28.95
N ILE A 42 2.71 32.26 28.90
CA ILE A 42 1.69 31.97 29.92
C ILE A 42 2.08 30.66 30.60
N SER A 43 2.42 30.73 31.87
CA SER A 43 3.02 29.59 32.57
C SER A 43 2.40 29.34 33.94
N ALA A 44 2.23 28.05 34.26
CA ALA A 44 1.99 27.50 35.59
C ALA A 44 3.12 26.52 36.01
N SER A 45 4.36 26.87 35.69
CA SER A 45 5.55 26.03 35.88
C SER A 45 6.11 26.09 37.31
N ASN A 46 6.85 25.04 37.69
CA ASN A 46 7.60 24.95 38.94
C ASN A 46 9.11 24.98 38.69
N ARG A 47 9.88 25.71 39.51
CA ARG A 47 11.35 25.78 39.43
C ARG A 47 12.06 25.14 40.62
N SER A 48 11.33 24.49 41.52
CA SER A 48 11.85 23.89 42.75
C SER A 48 11.30 22.48 42.98
N ARG A 49 11.31 21.99 44.23
CA ARG A 49 10.69 20.72 44.62
C ARG A 49 9.18 20.90 44.79
N GLY A 50 8.40 20.36 43.86
CA GLY A 50 6.94 20.34 43.88
C GLY A 50 6.36 20.10 42.48
N ASN A 51 5.06 19.85 42.40
CA ASN A 51 4.39 19.64 41.11
C ASN A 51 4.21 20.95 40.35
N ALA A 52 4.15 20.89 39.02
CA ALA A 52 3.67 22.00 38.20
C ALA A 52 2.13 22.13 38.31
N GLY A 53 1.62 23.31 37.97
CA GLY A 53 0.23 23.68 38.12
C GLY A 53 -0.62 23.33 36.90
N ILE A 54 -1.89 23.71 36.94
CA ILE A 54 -2.83 23.53 35.84
C ILE A 54 -2.98 24.85 35.08
N LEU A 55 -2.88 24.81 33.74
CA LEU A 55 -3.15 25.95 32.86
C LEU A 55 -4.35 25.64 31.95
N ASN A 56 -5.45 26.37 32.16
CA ASN A 56 -6.64 26.27 31.32
C ASN A 56 -6.78 27.55 30.48
N ILE A 57 -6.85 27.43 29.16
CA ILE A 57 -6.99 28.55 28.23
C ILE A 57 -8.20 28.30 27.35
N ASN A 58 -9.23 29.13 27.53
CA ASN A 58 -10.46 29.07 26.77
C ASN A 58 -10.64 30.38 25.99
N ALA A 59 -10.71 30.29 24.66
CA ALA A 59 -11.11 31.37 23.79
C ALA A 59 -12.38 30.98 23.03
N THR A 60 -13.37 31.86 22.92
CA THR A 60 -14.62 31.53 22.22
C THR A 60 -14.54 31.71 20.71
N GLU A 61 -13.47 32.30 20.19
CA GLU A 61 -13.26 32.52 18.76
C GLU A 61 -11.91 31.98 18.30
N SER A 62 -10.80 32.52 18.81
CA SER A 62 -9.48 32.11 18.33
C SER A 62 -8.34 32.33 19.32
N ILE A 63 -7.30 31.52 19.15
CA ILE A 63 -5.99 31.68 19.79
C ILE A 63 -4.93 31.73 18.68
N SER A 64 -4.06 32.74 18.74
CA SER A 64 -2.89 32.84 17.87
C SER A 64 -1.62 33.02 18.72
N ILE A 65 -0.64 32.16 18.47
CA ILE A 65 0.67 32.18 19.10
C ILE A 65 1.71 32.39 18.02
N ALA A 66 2.26 33.60 17.91
CA ALA A 66 3.36 33.90 17.00
C ALA A 66 4.60 34.23 17.84
N ASP A 67 5.55 33.28 17.90
CA ASP A 67 6.60 33.20 18.93
C ASP A 67 6.06 33.06 20.39
N GLY A 68 6.93 32.59 21.30
CA GLY A 68 6.58 32.41 22.72
C GLY A 68 5.79 31.12 22.97
N GLY A 69 4.87 31.12 23.93
CA GLY A 69 4.08 29.91 24.18
C GLY A 69 3.33 29.77 25.50
N PHE A 70 2.72 28.60 25.67
CA PHE A 70 2.05 28.18 26.90
C PHE A 70 2.81 27.00 27.54
N PHE A 71 3.04 27.07 28.85
CA PHE A 71 3.96 26.16 29.53
C PHE A 71 3.44 25.68 30.89
N THR A 72 3.50 24.38 31.15
CA THR A 72 3.23 23.79 32.48
C THR A 72 4.33 22.80 32.86
N ASP A 73 5.52 23.34 33.07
CA ASP A 73 6.75 22.53 33.17
C ASP A 73 7.38 22.55 34.54
N ILE A 74 8.28 21.60 34.77
CA ILE A 74 9.24 21.63 35.85
C ILE A 74 10.64 21.88 35.30
N PHE A 75 11.24 23.04 35.63
CA PHE A 75 12.55 23.50 35.11
C PHE A 75 13.75 23.13 36.00
N SER A 76 13.59 22.18 36.94
CA SER A 76 14.68 21.80 37.85
C SER A 76 15.01 20.32 37.71
N SER A 77 16.25 20.03 37.35
CA SER A 77 16.80 18.66 37.31
C SER A 77 16.92 17.98 38.67
N THR A 78 16.52 18.67 39.74
CA THR A 78 16.49 18.14 41.12
C THR A 78 15.09 18.17 41.72
N ALA A 79 14.09 18.56 40.92
CA ALA A 79 12.70 18.44 41.29
C ALA A 79 12.30 16.97 41.30
N THR A 80 11.37 16.62 42.19
CA THR A 80 10.83 15.27 42.31
C THR A 80 9.30 15.29 42.17
N GLY A 81 8.76 16.30 41.48
CA GLY A 81 7.33 16.53 41.34
C GLY A 81 6.85 16.14 39.95
N GLU A 82 5.53 16.02 39.76
CA GLU A 82 4.92 15.70 38.46
C GLU A 82 4.69 16.96 37.61
N GLY A 83 4.82 16.82 36.29
CA GLY A 83 4.50 17.85 35.31
C GLY A 83 3.04 18.33 35.39
N GLY A 84 2.78 19.54 34.91
CA GLY A 84 1.48 20.19 35.05
C GLY A 84 0.55 19.86 33.88
N ASN A 85 -0.75 20.09 34.08
CA ASN A 85 -1.75 19.84 33.04
C ASN A 85 -2.07 21.12 32.27
N LEU A 86 -2.17 21.03 30.95
CA LEU A 86 -2.50 22.15 30.09
C LEU A 86 -3.70 21.80 29.22
N THR A 87 -4.71 22.67 29.22
CA THR A 87 -5.90 22.53 28.39
C THR A 87 -6.11 23.79 27.57
N VAL A 88 -6.24 23.63 26.26
CA VAL A 88 -6.57 24.69 25.31
C VAL A 88 -7.89 24.37 24.63
N SER A 89 -8.81 25.34 24.60
CA SER A 89 -10.10 25.18 23.94
C SER A 89 -10.49 26.45 23.19
N THR A 90 -10.65 26.33 21.87
CA THR A 90 -10.99 27.42 20.95
C THR A 90 -11.41 26.87 19.60
N PRO A 91 -12.30 27.50 18.82
CA PRO A 91 -12.56 27.09 17.45
C PRO A 91 -11.28 27.04 16.60
N ASP A 92 -10.55 28.16 16.53
CA ASP A 92 -9.30 28.24 15.75
C ASP A 92 -8.07 28.37 16.64
N LEU A 93 -7.11 27.45 16.50
CA LEU A 93 -5.79 27.53 17.12
C LEU A 93 -4.69 27.60 16.05
N ASN A 94 -4.00 28.75 15.98
CA ASN A 94 -2.90 28.97 15.05
C ASN A 94 -1.59 29.21 15.81
N ILE A 95 -0.58 28.40 15.54
CA ILE A 95 0.75 28.51 16.15
C ILE A 95 1.76 28.69 15.03
N SER A 96 2.55 29.74 15.10
CA SER A 96 3.53 30.10 14.08
C SER A 96 4.84 30.58 14.69
N ASP A 97 5.87 30.69 13.84
CA ASP A 97 7.11 31.40 14.15
C ASP A 97 7.74 30.90 15.47
N THR A 98 8.02 29.60 15.59
CA THR A 98 8.56 28.96 16.80
C THR A 98 7.63 28.94 18.03
N GLY A 99 6.37 29.36 17.88
CA GLY A 99 5.35 29.27 18.91
C GLY A 99 5.26 27.86 19.49
N THR A 100 5.07 27.75 20.80
CA THR A 100 5.16 26.47 21.51
C THR A 100 4.02 26.29 22.52
N ILE A 101 3.44 25.10 22.58
CA ILE A 101 2.61 24.66 23.72
C ILE A 101 3.26 23.44 24.32
N PHE A 102 3.65 23.51 25.59
CA PHE A 102 4.53 22.49 26.15
C PHE A 102 4.18 22.11 27.60
N VAL A 103 4.29 20.81 27.88
CA VAL A 103 4.14 20.22 29.22
C VAL A 103 5.32 19.28 29.49
N GLY A 104 6.12 19.51 30.53
CA GLY A 104 7.33 18.72 30.72
C GLY A 104 7.88 18.63 32.13
N ASN A 105 8.86 17.75 32.28
CA ASN A 105 9.56 17.55 33.55
C ASN A 105 11.07 17.35 33.34
N GLN A 106 11.89 18.26 33.87
CA GLN A 106 13.34 18.13 33.80
C GLN A 106 13.95 17.34 34.97
N GLY A 107 13.18 17.07 36.02
CA GLY A 107 13.61 16.32 37.21
C GLY A 107 13.06 14.89 37.24
N ASP A 108 12.86 14.36 38.45
CA ASP A 108 12.29 13.05 38.70
C ASP A 108 10.76 13.16 38.82
N GLY A 109 10.02 12.61 37.88
CA GLY A 109 8.56 12.61 37.80
C GLY A 109 8.10 12.55 36.34
N ASN A 110 6.84 12.18 36.11
CA ASN A 110 6.32 12.13 34.75
C ASN A 110 6.07 13.54 34.23
N ALA A 111 6.06 13.69 32.90
CA ALA A 111 5.48 14.86 32.27
C ALA A 111 3.95 14.85 32.44
N GLY A 112 3.34 16.03 32.32
CA GLY A 112 1.92 16.21 32.55
C GLY A 112 1.05 15.82 31.36
N PHE A 113 -0.22 16.23 31.44
CA PHE A 113 -1.21 15.98 30.39
C PHE A 113 -1.49 17.24 29.58
N LEU A 114 -1.55 17.10 28.27
CA LEU A 114 -1.91 18.15 27.33
C LEU A 114 -3.21 17.80 26.63
N THR A 115 -4.19 18.71 26.64
CA THR A 115 -5.47 18.53 25.95
C THR A 115 -5.78 19.74 25.09
N ILE A 116 -6.07 19.51 23.80
CA ILE A 116 -6.44 20.54 22.85
C ILE A 116 -7.79 20.17 22.25
N ASN A 117 -8.78 21.06 22.37
CA ASN A 117 -10.10 20.89 21.77
C ASN A 117 -10.38 22.06 20.84
N VAL A 118 -10.40 21.80 19.54
CA VAL A 118 -10.54 22.83 18.51
C VAL A 118 -11.46 22.39 17.37
N GLU A 119 -11.80 23.31 16.49
CA GLU A 119 -12.33 22.98 15.16
C GLU A 119 -11.14 22.80 14.21
N GLN A 120 -10.21 23.76 14.21
CA GLN A 120 -9.01 23.75 13.38
C GLN A 120 -7.73 24.01 14.19
N LEU A 121 -6.70 23.22 13.92
CA LEU A 121 -5.33 23.40 14.44
C LEU A 121 -4.34 23.59 13.28
N ASN A 122 -3.64 24.72 13.26
CA ASN A 122 -2.57 24.99 12.31
C ASN A 122 -1.25 25.21 13.04
N LEU A 123 -0.26 24.37 12.75
CA LEU A 123 1.13 24.53 13.19
C LEU A 123 2.00 24.89 11.98
N THR A 124 2.62 26.06 12.00
CA THR A 124 3.54 26.50 10.94
C THR A 124 4.91 26.85 11.53
N ASN A 125 5.95 26.05 11.28
CA ASN A 125 7.27 26.22 11.92
C ASN A 125 7.16 26.30 13.46
N SER A 126 6.41 25.40 14.08
CA SER A 126 6.00 25.51 15.49
C SER A 126 5.83 24.15 16.16
N SER A 127 5.60 24.12 17.49
CA SER A 127 5.51 22.86 18.22
C SER A 127 4.42 22.80 19.29
N ILE A 128 3.85 21.62 19.42
CA ILE A 128 3.05 21.16 20.55
C ILE A 128 3.81 19.97 21.12
N GLY A 129 4.04 19.91 22.42
CA GLY A 129 4.68 18.72 22.94
C GLY A 129 4.81 18.59 24.42
N GLY A 130 5.53 17.56 24.79
CA GLY A 130 5.97 17.34 26.15
C GLY A 130 7.16 16.42 26.19
N SER A 131 7.99 16.60 27.21
CA SER A 131 9.15 15.74 27.39
C SER A 131 9.55 15.58 28.84
N THR A 132 10.24 14.47 29.09
CA THR A 132 10.91 14.20 30.35
C THR A 132 12.42 14.10 30.12
N SER A 133 13.20 14.81 30.93
CA SER A 133 14.67 14.82 30.86
C SER A 133 15.36 14.14 32.05
N GLY A 134 14.65 13.83 33.13
CA GLY A 134 15.14 13.06 34.30
C GLY A 134 14.58 11.64 34.34
N GLU A 135 14.12 11.19 35.52
CA GLU A 135 13.41 9.91 35.68
C GLU A 135 11.89 10.11 35.60
N GLY A 136 11.23 9.62 34.55
CA GLY A 136 9.77 9.65 34.42
C GLY A 136 9.30 9.48 32.97
N ASN A 137 8.02 9.16 32.79
CA ASN A 137 7.44 8.95 31.46
C ASN A 137 7.19 10.29 30.74
N GLY A 138 7.13 10.26 29.41
CA GLY A 138 6.73 11.38 28.56
C GLY A 138 5.27 11.81 28.77
N ALA A 139 4.87 12.89 28.11
CA ALA A 139 3.56 13.52 28.30
C ALA A 139 2.43 12.74 27.60
N ASN A 140 1.22 12.77 28.14
CA ASN A 140 0.07 12.31 27.37
C ASN A 140 -0.58 13.50 26.66
N ILE A 141 -0.66 13.43 25.34
CA ILE A 141 -1.17 14.51 24.49
C ILE A 141 -2.45 14.02 23.81
N ASN A 142 -3.55 14.72 24.04
CA ASN A 142 -4.84 14.45 23.42
C ASN A 142 -5.30 15.67 22.61
N ILE A 143 -5.51 15.51 21.31
CA ILE A 143 -5.93 16.57 20.40
C ILE A 143 -7.20 16.14 19.71
N ASN A 144 -8.29 16.86 19.95
CA ASN A 144 -9.56 16.70 19.26
C ASN A 144 -9.79 17.95 18.40
N ALA A 145 -9.76 17.79 17.08
CA ALA A 145 -10.00 18.86 16.12
C ALA A 145 -11.17 18.48 15.22
N SER A 146 -12.35 19.07 15.36
CA SER A 146 -13.53 18.55 14.64
C SER A 146 -13.48 18.70 13.11
N GLU A 147 -12.57 19.53 12.57
CA GLU A 147 -12.43 19.76 11.12
C GLU A 147 -11.03 19.40 10.60
N SER A 148 -9.96 19.98 11.15
CA SER A 148 -8.63 19.68 10.58
C SER A 148 -7.46 19.96 11.51
N ILE A 149 -6.38 19.20 11.30
CA ILE A 149 -5.04 19.47 11.81
C ILE A 149 -4.09 19.58 10.63
N THR A 150 -3.37 20.69 10.54
CA THR A 150 -2.31 20.91 9.55
C THR A 150 -0.98 21.17 10.26
N LEU A 151 0.01 20.33 9.95
CA LEU A 151 1.39 20.47 10.41
C LEU A 151 2.25 20.82 9.21
N ASP A 152 2.65 22.09 9.10
CA ASP A 152 3.53 22.62 8.07
C ASP A 152 4.85 23.01 8.73
N ASN A 153 5.86 22.14 8.66
CA ASN A 153 7.04 22.21 9.53
C ASN A 153 6.63 22.31 11.01
N GLY A 154 5.57 21.60 11.37
CA GLY A 154 4.93 21.63 12.69
C GLY A 154 5.11 20.29 13.38
N PHE A 155 5.38 20.30 14.69
CA PHE A 155 5.64 19.08 15.45
C PHE A 155 4.64 18.88 16.59
N ILE A 156 4.11 17.66 16.71
CA ILE A 156 3.41 17.17 17.90
C ILE A 156 4.29 16.08 18.52
N SER A 157 4.87 16.33 19.69
CA SER A 157 5.89 15.43 20.25
C SER A 157 5.68 15.06 21.72
N SER A 158 5.84 13.79 22.06
CA SER A 158 5.87 13.31 23.44
C SER A 158 7.05 12.39 23.70
N THR A 159 8.19 12.98 24.05
CA THR A 159 9.49 12.30 23.96
C THR A 159 10.18 12.12 25.30
N VAL A 160 11.06 11.12 25.37
CA VAL A 160 12.01 10.93 26.48
C VAL A 160 13.41 11.29 26.00
N GLY A 161 14.05 12.19 26.74
CA GLY A 161 15.36 12.75 26.39
C GLY A 161 16.52 11.76 26.48
N ARG A 162 17.68 12.18 25.96
CA ARG A 162 18.93 11.43 26.10
C ARG A 162 19.31 11.30 27.57
N GLN A 163 19.79 10.12 27.96
CA GLN A 163 20.21 9.81 29.34
C GLN A 163 19.07 9.84 30.38
N SER A 164 17.83 10.03 29.95
CA SER A 164 16.63 9.98 30.80
C SER A 164 16.14 8.54 30.98
N ILE A 165 15.39 8.27 32.04
CA ILE A 165 14.81 6.95 32.32
C ILE A 165 13.29 7.07 32.38
N GLY A 166 12.58 6.43 31.46
CA GLY A 166 11.12 6.45 31.38
C GLY A 166 10.63 6.07 29.99
N ASN A 167 9.35 5.76 29.87
CA ASN A 167 8.74 5.46 28.58
C ASN A 167 8.28 6.74 27.87
N GLY A 168 8.30 6.76 26.54
CA GLY A 168 7.66 7.79 25.72
C GLY A 168 6.17 7.92 26.07
N GLY A 169 5.62 9.11 25.88
CA GLY A 169 4.22 9.36 26.22
C GLY A 169 3.26 9.03 25.08
N GLU A 170 1.98 9.00 25.37
CA GLU A 170 0.95 8.70 24.39
C GLU A 170 0.50 9.96 23.64
N ILE A 171 0.30 9.83 22.33
CA ILE A 171 -0.33 10.87 21.50
C ILE A 171 -1.62 10.31 20.92
N THR A 172 -2.75 10.95 21.21
CA THR A 172 -4.06 10.64 20.63
C THR A 172 -4.55 11.83 19.82
N ILE A 173 -4.93 11.58 18.58
CA ILE A 173 -5.45 12.57 17.64
C ILE A 173 -6.79 12.08 17.08
N ASP A 174 -7.82 12.91 17.18
CA ASP A 174 -9.11 12.73 16.53
C ASP A 174 -9.41 13.97 15.68
N THR A 175 -9.58 13.78 14.37
CA THR A 175 -9.88 14.89 13.44
C THR A 175 -10.64 14.42 12.21
N ASP A 176 -11.28 15.32 11.44
CA ASP A 176 -11.81 14.94 10.13
C ASP A 176 -10.65 14.80 9.12
N LYS A 177 -9.72 15.76 9.09
CA LYS A 177 -8.55 15.73 8.21
C LYS A 177 -7.24 15.94 8.96
N LEU A 178 -6.21 15.16 8.63
CA LEU A 178 -4.83 15.36 9.09
C LEU A 178 -3.89 15.56 7.90
N ILE A 179 -3.12 16.65 7.91
CA ILE A 179 -2.10 16.96 6.91
C ILE A 179 -0.77 17.16 7.63
N VAL A 180 0.25 16.42 7.24
CA VAL A 180 1.63 16.55 7.73
C VAL A 180 2.53 16.81 6.54
N THR A 181 3.20 17.96 6.53
CA THR A 181 3.99 18.42 5.38
C THR A 181 5.19 19.28 5.79
N ASN A 182 6.16 19.40 4.89
CA ASN A 182 7.31 20.31 5.00
C ASN A 182 8.10 20.09 6.30
N ASP A 183 8.61 18.88 6.52
CA ASP A 183 9.29 18.39 7.73
C ASP A 183 8.38 18.31 8.97
N GLY A 184 7.07 18.25 8.77
CA GLY A 184 6.10 18.09 9.86
C GLY A 184 6.21 16.72 10.54
N GLY A 185 5.94 16.65 11.85
CA GLY A 185 6.15 15.42 12.62
C GLY A 185 5.11 15.15 13.72
N ILE A 186 4.75 13.88 13.90
CA ILE A 186 4.06 13.38 15.10
C ILE A 186 4.91 12.29 15.74
N ASN A 187 5.51 12.57 16.90
CA ASN A 187 6.62 11.77 17.43
C ASN A 187 6.43 11.40 18.90
N SER A 188 6.54 10.12 19.25
CA SER A 188 6.59 9.64 20.65
C SER A 188 7.88 8.87 20.95
N ASP A 189 8.97 9.33 20.35
CA ASP A 189 10.29 8.67 20.37
C ASP A 189 10.93 8.62 21.76
N THR A 190 11.86 7.69 21.94
CA THR A 190 12.74 7.60 23.12
C THR A 190 14.21 7.67 22.72
N SER A 191 14.95 8.57 23.36
CA SER A 191 16.42 8.67 23.27
C SER A 191 17.14 8.19 24.53
N GLY A 192 16.38 7.69 25.53
CA GLY A 192 16.86 7.29 26.85
C GLY A 192 16.69 5.80 27.13
N GLN A 193 16.45 5.46 28.39
CA GLN A 193 16.14 4.11 28.84
C GLN A 193 14.64 3.98 29.13
N GLY A 194 13.94 3.17 28.36
CA GLY A 194 12.50 2.94 28.42
C GLY A 194 11.91 2.83 27.02
N ASN A 195 10.70 2.27 26.91
CA ASN A 195 10.07 2.05 25.62
C ASN A 195 9.66 3.37 24.96
N ALA A 196 9.57 3.42 23.64
CA ALA A 196 8.92 4.54 22.96
C ALA A 196 7.41 4.55 23.26
N GLY A 197 6.78 5.71 23.06
CA GLY A 197 5.36 5.91 23.31
C GLY A 197 4.47 5.32 22.23
N ASN A 198 3.16 5.49 22.42
CA ASN A 198 2.15 5.05 21.46
C ASN A 198 1.50 6.24 20.76
N ILE A 199 1.10 6.04 19.50
CA ILE A 199 0.40 7.03 18.69
C ILE A 199 -0.90 6.42 18.20
N PHE A 200 -2.01 7.10 18.47
CA PHE A 200 -3.35 6.72 18.03
C PHE A 200 -3.95 7.87 17.22
N ILE A 201 -4.30 7.61 15.96
CA ILE A 201 -4.85 8.60 15.05
C ILE A 201 -6.17 8.07 14.49
N ASN A 202 -7.24 8.82 14.68
CA ASN A 202 -8.53 8.62 14.05
C ASN A 202 -8.80 9.83 13.15
N ALA A 203 -8.77 9.65 11.83
CA ALA A 203 -9.09 10.73 10.89
C ALA A 203 -9.73 10.22 9.62
N ASN A 204 -10.66 10.94 8.99
CA ASN A 204 -11.27 10.47 7.75
C ASN A 204 -10.27 10.47 6.59
N ASP A 205 -9.40 11.48 6.51
CA ASP A 205 -8.36 11.59 5.49
C ASP A 205 -7.02 11.98 6.12
N ILE A 206 -5.96 11.24 5.76
CA ILE A 206 -4.59 11.50 6.19
C ILE A 206 -3.69 11.68 4.98
N VAL A 207 -2.95 12.79 4.96
CA VAL A 207 -1.93 13.08 3.95
C VAL A 207 -0.62 13.38 4.66
N ILE A 208 0.41 12.59 4.36
CA ILE A 208 1.79 12.81 4.81
C ILE A 208 2.61 13.03 3.55
N ASN A 209 3.10 14.26 3.36
CA ASN A 209 3.81 14.60 2.13
C ASN A 209 5.00 15.52 2.37
N GLU A 210 6.13 15.25 1.72
CA GLU A 210 7.33 16.08 1.83
C GLU A 210 7.74 16.64 0.46
N PRO A 211 7.29 17.83 0.04
CA PRO A 211 7.64 18.30 -1.30
C PRO A 211 9.16 18.46 -1.44
N VAL A 212 9.74 17.70 -2.38
CA VAL A 212 11.18 17.48 -2.68
C VAL A 212 11.98 18.77 -2.90
N GLN A 213 12.18 19.58 -1.86
CA GLN A 213 12.98 20.80 -1.90
C GLN A 213 14.28 20.69 -1.10
N ASP A 214 14.35 19.77 -0.14
CA ASP A 214 15.52 19.53 0.71
C ASP A 214 15.72 18.01 0.91
N GLU A 215 16.86 17.48 0.47
CA GLU A 215 17.20 16.04 0.52
C GLU A 215 17.31 15.48 1.96
N GLN A 216 17.18 16.32 3.00
CA GLN A 216 17.25 15.90 4.41
C GLN A 216 15.93 16.06 5.17
N ALA A 217 14.90 16.66 4.58
CA ALA A 217 13.61 16.84 5.24
C ALA A 217 12.73 15.60 5.05
N SER A 218 11.94 15.23 6.05
CA SER A 218 10.98 14.13 5.93
C SER A 218 9.80 14.31 6.87
N SER A 219 8.62 14.46 6.30
CA SER A 219 7.38 14.44 7.08
C SER A 219 7.11 13.06 7.66
N SER A 220 6.80 12.96 8.95
CA SER A 220 6.77 11.65 9.63
C SER A 220 5.77 11.48 10.76
N ILE A 221 5.40 10.22 11.00
CA ILE A 221 4.75 9.76 12.23
C ILE A 221 5.63 8.67 12.83
N SER A 222 6.17 8.86 14.03
CA SER A 222 7.15 7.92 14.58
C SER A 222 7.09 7.69 16.09
N ASN A 223 7.50 6.49 16.49
CA ASN A 223 7.83 6.17 17.88
C ASN A 223 9.14 5.36 17.94
N LEU A 224 10.18 5.99 17.40
CA LEU A 224 11.52 5.47 17.24
C LEU A 224 12.26 5.30 18.58
N VAL A 225 13.02 4.22 18.68
CA VAL A 225 14.06 4.05 19.71
C VAL A 225 15.40 4.49 19.12
N GLY A 226 15.96 5.58 19.63
CA GLY A 226 17.20 6.17 19.11
C GLY A 226 18.44 5.29 19.26
N GLU A 227 19.51 5.61 18.53
CA GLU A 227 20.74 4.80 18.41
C GLU A 227 21.43 4.47 19.74
N THR A 228 21.35 5.38 20.72
CA THR A 228 21.93 5.19 22.07
C THR A 228 20.89 4.80 23.12
N ALA A 229 19.64 4.58 22.70
CA ALA A 229 18.52 4.30 23.59
C ALA A 229 18.34 2.80 23.83
N THR A 230 17.73 2.45 24.96
CA THR A 230 17.37 1.06 25.31
C THR A 230 15.89 1.00 25.65
N GLY A 231 15.10 0.31 24.85
CA GLY A 231 13.66 0.13 24.99
C GLY A 231 13.05 -0.42 23.72
N ASN A 232 11.84 -0.97 23.79
CA ASN A 232 11.12 -1.39 22.58
C ASN A 232 10.41 -0.18 21.94
N ALA A 233 10.25 -0.18 20.63
CA ALA A 233 9.36 0.76 19.97
C ALA A 233 7.90 0.45 20.36
N GLY A 234 7.05 1.48 20.35
CA GLY A 234 5.66 1.37 20.80
C GLY A 234 4.71 0.95 19.69
N LYS A 235 3.41 1.24 19.87
CA LYS A 235 2.36 1.03 18.87
C LYS A 235 2.02 2.32 18.11
N ILE A 236 1.87 2.22 16.79
CA ILE A 236 1.19 3.22 15.97
C ILE A 236 -0.11 2.60 15.47
N GLU A 237 -1.24 3.25 15.72
CA GLU A 237 -2.56 2.83 15.29
C GLU A 237 -3.25 3.96 14.53
N ILE A 238 -3.67 3.67 13.30
CA ILE A 238 -4.30 4.63 12.40
C ILE A 238 -5.61 4.05 11.90
N ILE A 239 -6.70 4.78 12.13
CA ILE A 239 -8.03 4.49 11.60
C ILE A 239 -8.38 5.63 10.66
N THR A 240 -8.66 5.31 9.39
CA THR A 240 -8.96 6.30 8.36
C THR A 240 -9.86 5.77 7.25
N ASN A 241 -10.33 6.64 6.36
CA ASN A 241 -10.90 6.22 5.08
C ASN A 241 -9.81 6.15 4.02
N ASN A 242 -8.92 7.15 3.98
CA ASN A 242 -7.83 7.25 3.01
C ASN A 242 -6.52 7.65 3.69
N LEU A 243 -5.44 6.96 3.34
CA LEU A 243 -4.06 7.30 3.73
C LEU A 243 -3.21 7.51 2.49
N SER A 244 -2.57 8.67 2.39
CA SER A 244 -1.57 8.99 1.37
C SER A 244 -0.23 9.29 2.01
N ILE A 245 0.82 8.59 1.59
CA ILE A 245 2.22 8.81 1.98
C ILE A 245 3.01 9.09 0.70
N ALA A 246 3.66 10.25 0.61
CA ALA A 246 4.36 10.68 -0.59
C ALA A 246 5.65 11.49 -0.31
N ASP A 247 6.46 11.65 -1.36
CA ASP A 247 7.61 12.57 -1.50
C ASP A 247 8.74 12.54 -0.42
N GLY A 248 8.96 11.46 0.31
CA GLY A 248 10.03 11.32 1.33
C GLY A 248 9.45 11.00 2.70
N SER A 249 8.13 10.95 2.78
CA SER A 249 7.38 10.78 4.02
C SER A 249 7.32 9.33 4.51
N PHE A 250 7.15 9.16 5.81
CA PHE A 250 7.06 7.82 6.39
C PHE A 250 6.31 7.70 7.72
N ILE A 251 5.90 6.46 8.02
CA ILE A 251 5.37 6.03 9.32
C ILE A 251 6.33 5.00 9.89
N SER A 252 6.82 5.19 11.11
CA SER A 252 7.92 4.37 11.65
C SER A 252 7.80 4.00 13.12
N ALA A 253 7.81 2.70 13.39
CA ALA A 253 7.94 2.09 14.72
C ALA A 253 9.27 1.33 14.86
N SER A 254 10.34 1.97 14.42
CA SER A 254 11.65 1.34 14.26
C SER A 254 12.54 1.44 15.51
N VAL A 255 13.61 0.64 15.53
CA VAL A 255 14.65 0.67 16.56
C VAL A 255 16.02 0.83 15.93
N ARG A 256 16.72 1.91 16.30
CA ARG A 256 18.15 2.13 15.99
C ARG A 256 19.07 1.70 17.14
N GLY A 257 18.57 1.73 18.38
CA GLY A 257 19.30 1.31 19.58
C GLY A 257 19.00 -0.14 19.98
N GLN A 258 18.82 -0.39 21.28
CA GLN A 258 18.53 -1.72 21.79
C GLN A 258 17.05 -1.90 22.13
N GLY A 259 16.39 -2.86 21.48
CA GLY A 259 15.00 -3.27 21.72
C GLY A 259 14.35 -3.87 20.48
N ASN A 260 13.12 -4.38 20.65
CA ASN A 260 12.35 -4.92 19.53
C ASN A 260 11.61 -3.80 18.76
N GLY A 261 11.44 -4.01 17.45
CA GLY A 261 10.58 -3.19 16.60
C GLY A 261 9.14 -3.15 17.13
N GLY A 262 8.43 -2.06 16.83
CA GLY A 262 7.09 -1.79 17.33
C GLY A 262 5.99 -2.42 16.48
N SER A 263 4.75 -2.08 16.79
CA SER A 263 3.60 -2.56 16.01
C SER A 263 2.95 -1.39 15.28
N ILE A 264 2.74 -1.52 13.98
CA ILE A 264 1.96 -0.56 13.18
C ILE A 264 0.67 -1.25 12.76
N PHE A 265 -0.48 -0.67 13.13
CA PHE A 265 -1.80 -1.09 12.70
C PHE A 265 -2.47 0.03 11.91
N ILE A 266 -2.88 -0.25 10.68
CA ILE A 266 -3.59 0.70 9.83
C ILE A 266 -4.88 0.04 9.34
N ASP A 267 -6.01 0.65 9.65
CA ASP A 267 -7.33 0.31 9.15
C ASP A 267 -7.85 1.48 8.30
N ALA A 268 -7.74 1.34 6.97
CA ALA A 268 -8.13 2.36 6.01
C ALA A 268 -9.33 1.88 5.20
N GLN A 269 -10.52 2.46 5.37
CA GLN A 269 -11.74 1.93 4.76
C GLN A 269 -11.64 1.75 3.23
N ASN A 270 -11.04 2.71 2.53
CA ASN A 270 -11.06 2.74 1.07
C ASN A 270 -9.69 2.46 0.45
N SER A 271 -8.65 3.20 0.88
CA SER A 271 -7.36 3.13 0.22
C SER A 271 -6.17 3.54 1.07
N ILE A 272 -5.03 2.93 0.75
CA ILE A 272 -3.69 3.36 1.14
C ILE A 272 -2.87 3.51 -0.13
N SER A 273 -2.28 4.69 -0.32
CA SER A 273 -1.36 4.98 -1.41
C SER A 273 0.00 5.36 -0.82
N ILE A 274 1.03 4.61 -1.19
CA ILE A 274 2.43 4.92 -0.91
C ILE A 274 3.07 5.21 -2.26
N ASP A 275 3.47 6.46 -2.46
CA ASP A 275 4.00 6.97 -3.72
C ASP A 275 5.44 7.44 -3.49
N GLY A 276 6.37 6.70 -4.08
CA GLY A 276 7.81 6.90 -4.01
C GLY A 276 8.26 8.06 -4.89
N THR A 277 9.38 8.69 -4.56
CA THR A 277 10.10 9.54 -5.51
C THR A 277 11.54 9.07 -5.53
N THR A 278 12.05 8.67 -6.69
CA THR A 278 13.44 8.24 -6.84
C THR A 278 14.40 9.34 -6.38
N PHE A 279 15.15 9.09 -5.31
CA PHE A 279 16.29 9.93 -4.93
C PHE A 279 17.56 9.46 -5.66
N ASP A 280 18.43 10.37 -6.09
CA ASP A 280 19.73 10.04 -6.71
C ASP A 280 20.73 9.40 -5.69
N ASN A 281 20.29 9.26 -4.44
CA ASN A 281 21.01 8.82 -3.26
C ASN A 281 20.14 7.79 -2.52
N ASP A 282 20.49 6.50 -2.64
CA ASP A 282 19.85 5.28 -2.08
C ASP A 282 19.65 5.24 -0.54
N GLU A 283 19.64 6.37 0.16
CA GLU A 283 19.59 6.45 1.64
C GLU A 283 18.19 6.70 2.21
N PHE A 284 17.19 7.07 1.39
CA PHE A 284 15.86 7.45 1.88
C PHE A 284 14.76 6.52 1.36
N SER A 285 14.43 5.51 2.15
CA SER A 285 13.22 4.72 1.92
C SER A 285 11.97 5.47 2.39
N MET A 286 10.87 5.35 1.65
CA MET A 286 9.57 5.92 1.96
C MET A 286 8.56 4.82 2.34
N GLY A 287 7.52 5.19 3.08
CA GLY A 287 6.43 4.27 3.41
C GLY A 287 6.35 3.87 4.88
N ILE A 288 6.22 2.58 5.17
CA ILE A 288 5.82 2.07 6.49
C ILE A 288 6.91 1.15 7.06
N PHE A 289 7.44 1.51 8.22
CA PHE A 289 8.64 0.92 8.80
C PHE A 289 8.43 0.37 10.20
N SER A 290 8.69 -0.92 10.39
CA SER A 290 8.86 -1.51 11.73
C SER A 290 10.16 -2.32 11.81
N ILE A 291 11.26 -1.61 11.60
CA ILE A 291 12.58 -2.23 11.41
C ILE A 291 13.43 -2.22 12.68
N VAL A 292 14.42 -3.11 12.72
CA VAL A 292 15.60 -2.99 13.59
C VAL A 292 16.79 -2.65 12.70
N SER A 293 17.43 -1.50 12.92
CA SER A 293 18.56 -1.01 12.11
C SER A 293 19.84 -1.82 12.33
N ASN A 294 20.87 -1.58 11.52
CA ASN A 294 22.14 -2.32 11.52
C ASN A 294 22.89 -2.36 12.87
N THR A 295 22.79 -1.31 13.67
CA THR A 295 23.33 -1.21 15.03
C THR A 295 22.37 -1.74 16.10
N GLY A 296 21.13 -2.05 15.72
CA GLY A 296 20.06 -2.41 16.62
C GLY A 296 20.14 -3.83 17.14
N ILE A 297 19.63 -4.06 18.35
CA ILE A 297 19.56 -5.39 18.99
C ILE A 297 18.13 -5.67 19.42
N GLY A 298 17.47 -6.59 18.71
CA GLY A 298 16.10 -7.03 18.98
C GLY A 298 15.48 -7.67 17.73
N ASN A 299 14.25 -8.18 17.86
CA ASN A 299 13.50 -8.72 16.72
C ASN A 299 12.79 -7.60 15.95
N GLY A 300 12.58 -7.81 14.65
CA GLY A 300 11.72 -6.95 13.83
C GLY A 300 10.29 -6.87 14.38
N GLY A 301 9.59 -5.80 14.06
CA GLY A 301 8.25 -5.56 14.59
C GLY A 301 7.12 -6.16 13.76
N GLU A 302 5.91 -5.68 13.97
CA GLU A 302 4.71 -6.14 13.26
C GLU A 302 4.09 -4.98 12.47
N ILE A 303 3.69 -5.26 11.22
CA ILE A 303 2.87 -4.35 10.42
C ILE A 303 1.59 -5.09 10.05
N LYS A 304 0.45 -4.52 10.42
CA LYS A 304 -0.88 -5.03 10.09
C LYS A 304 -1.69 -3.96 9.37
N ILE A 305 -2.14 -4.28 8.16
CA ILE A 305 -2.88 -3.36 7.29
C ILE A 305 -4.20 -3.99 6.88
N GLN A 306 -5.28 -3.20 6.95
CA GLN A 306 -6.59 -3.53 6.41
C GLN A 306 -7.03 -2.38 5.50
N THR A 307 -7.35 -2.66 4.22
CA THR A 307 -7.79 -1.61 3.30
C THR A 307 -8.54 -2.14 2.09
N GLY A 308 -9.46 -1.38 1.50
CA GLY A 308 -10.03 -1.75 0.20
C GLY A 308 -8.94 -1.88 -0.88
N ASN A 309 -8.11 -0.86 -1.04
CA ASN A 309 -7.04 -0.85 -2.04
C ASN A 309 -5.70 -0.46 -1.41
N LEU A 310 -4.65 -1.22 -1.72
CA LEU A 310 -3.27 -0.88 -1.39
C LEU A 310 -2.49 -0.65 -2.67
N SER A 311 -1.91 0.53 -2.82
CA SER A 311 -1.01 0.86 -3.93
C SER A 311 0.36 1.26 -3.40
N ILE A 312 1.40 0.62 -3.91
CA ILE A 312 2.81 0.87 -3.61
C ILE A 312 3.49 1.14 -4.94
N ILE A 313 3.85 2.40 -5.19
CA ILE A 313 4.29 2.88 -6.50
C ILE A 313 5.67 3.54 -6.36
N ASP A 314 6.57 3.27 -7.31
CA ASP A 314 7.93 3.82 -7.44
C ASP A 314 8.99 3.23 -6.47
N ASP A 315 10.27 3.29 -6.89
CA ASP A 315 11.41 2.52 -6.35
C ASP A 315 11.58 2.56 -4.82
N ASP A 316 11.27 3.71 -4.22
CA ASP A 316 11.50 3.95 -2.80
C ASP A 316 10.25 3.71 -1.92
N ALA A 317 9.10 3.37 -2.52
CA ALA A 317 7.88 3.06 -1.79
C ALA A 317 7.92 1.64 -1.23
N ILE A 318 8.05 1.52 0.09
CA ILE A 318 8.15 0.21 0.73
C ILE A 318 7.31 0.05 2.00
N ILE A 319 6.90 -1.18 2.27
CA ILE A 319 6.36 -1.61 3.56
C ILE A 319 7.34 -2.64 4.12
N THR A 320 7.94 -2.38 5.28
CA THR A 320 9.00 -3.28 5.78
C THR A 320 9.01 -3.47 7.28
N ALA A 321 9.07 -4.74 7.70
CA ALA A 321 9.29 -5.19 9.07
C ALA A 321 10.66 -5.88 9.22
N SER A 322 11.62 -5.47 8.38
CA SER A 322 12.92 -6.13 8.27
C SER A 322 13.82 -5.94 9.50
N ASN A 323 14.74 -6.87 9.71
CA ASN A 323 15.78 -6.78 10.72
C ASN A 323 17.16 -6.74 10.04
N PHE A 324 17.88 -5.63 10.23
CA PHE A 324 19.24 -5.44 9.77
C PHE A 324 20.27 -5.54 10.91
N GLY A 325 19.80 -5.62 12.15
CA GLY A 325 20.59 -5.70 13.37
C GLY A 325 20.74 -7.14 13.87
N LYS A 326 20.60 -7.36 15.18
CA LYS A 326 20.63 -8.70 15.79
C LYS A 326 19.24 -9.15 16.21
N GLY A 327 18.69 -10.16 15.54
CA GLY A 327 17.45 -10.85 15.95
C GLY A 327 16.76 -11.53 14.77
N ASN A 328 15.50 -11.91 14.95
CA ASN A 328 14.63 -12.40 13.88
C ASN A 328 14.04 -11.25 13.06
N GLY A 329 13.66 -11.53 11.81
CA GLY A 329 12.81 -10.64 11.02
C GLY A 329 11.43 -10.44 11.66
N GLY A 330 10.74 -9.36 11.29
CA GLY A 330 9.40 -9.03 11.78
C GLY A 330 8.29 -9.76 11.03
N SER A 331 7.06 -9.29 11.16
CA SER A 331 5.90 -9.87 10.47
C SER A 331 5.05 -8.81 9.79
N ILE A 332 4.51 -9.17 8.63
CA ILE A 332 3.61 -8.30 7.85
C ILE A 332 2.33 -9.09 7.57
N PHE A 333 1.19 -8.51 7.93
CA PHE A 333 -0.13 -9.02 7.60
C PHE A 333 -0.93 -7.94 6.85
N ILE A 334 -1.38 -8.25 5.64
CA ILE A 334 -2.20 -7.33 4.83
C ILE A 334 -3.50 -8.05 4.45
N ASP A 335 -4.63 -7.40 4.71
CA ASP A 335 -5.97 -7.83 4.33
C ASP A 335 -6.59 -6.74 3.45
N ALA A 336 -6.69 -6.99 2.15
CA ALA A 336 -7.16 -5.98 1.20
C ALA A 336 -8.03 -6.54 0.07
N ASP A 337 -8.79 -5.69 -0.64
CA ASP A 337 -9.46 -6.16 -1.85
C ASP A 337 -8.47 -6.29 -3.01
N ASN A 338 -7.61 -5.28 -3.19
CA ASN A 338 -6.59 -5.26 -4.22
C ASN A 338 -5.24 -4.77 -3.68
N ILE A 339 -4.15 -5.39 -4.14
CA ILE A 339 -2.78 -4.92 -3.92
C ILE A 339 -2.13 -4.67 -5.28
N ASN A 340 -1.67 -3.44 -5.52
CA ASN A 340 -0.89 -3.05 -6.69
C ASN A 340 0.51 -2.63 -6.25
N ILE A 341 1.52 -3.36 -6.70
CA ILE A 341 2.92 -3.03 -6.50
C ILE A 341 3.51 -2.71 -7.88
N ASP A 342 3.92 -1.47 -8.07
CA ASP A 342 4.50 -0.98 -9.32
C ASP A 342 5.83 -0.32 -8.98
N ASN A 343 6.94 -1.04 -9.19
CA ASN A 343 8.28 -0.58 -8.82
C ASN A 343 8.51 -0.37 -7.32
N GLY A 344 7.58 -0.77 -6.44
CA GLY A 344 7.77 -0.74 -4.98
C GLY A 344 7.98 -2.13 -4.38
N GLY A 345 7.88 -2.25 -3.05
CA GLY A 345 7.99 -3.57 -2.42
C GLY A 345 7.48 -3.76 -1.00
N ILE A 346 7.30 -5.03 -0.64
CA ILE A 346 6.95 -5.49 0.71
C ILE A 346 8.06 -6.40 1.25
N PHE A 347 8.65 -6.04 2.39
CA PHE A 347 9.87 -6.68 2.89
C PHE A 347 9.79 -7.12 4.35
N ALA A 348 10.05 -8.39 4.61
CA ALA A 348 10.29 -8.93 5.94
C ALA A 348 11.67 -9.61 5.97
N ILE A 349 12.68 -8.88 5.51
CA ILE A 349 14.05 -9.39 5.34
C ILE A 349 14.72 -9.56 6.70
N ASN A 350 15.60 -10.55 6.81
CA ASN A 350 16.57 -10.59 7.90
C ASN A 350 18.00 -10.60 7.37
N GLN A 351 18.76 -9.54 7.65
CA GLN A 351 20.15 -9.36 7.29
C GLN A 351 20.96 -9.00 8.54
N PRO A 352 21.36 -10.00 9.33
CA PRO A 352 22.02 -9.73 10.59
C PRO A 352 23.40 -9.08 10.39
N SER A 353 23.68 -8.03 11.17
CA SER A 353 24.86 -7.14 10.98
C SER A 353 26.22 -7.77 11.29
N GLU A 354 26.26 -8.93 11.94
CA GLU A 354 27.46 -9.75 12.11
C GLU A 354 27.25 -11.14 11.53
N SER A 355 28.35 -11.78 11.09
CA SER A 355 28.36 -13.20 10.76
C SER A 355 28.02 -13.99 12.02
N ILE A 356 26.73 -14.30 12.18
CA ILE A 356 26.23 -15.16 13.25
C ILE A 356 27.02 -16.46 13.17
N ALA A 357 27.54 -16.94 14.31
CA ALA A 357 28.21 -18.23 14.35
C ALA A 357 27.30 -19.30 13.71
N ALA A 358 27.86 -20.16 12.85
CA ALA A 358 27.13 -21.16 12.05
C ALA A 358 26.23 -22.15 12.83
N ASN A 359 26.13 -22.00 14.16
CA ASN A 359 25.40 -22.86 15.08
C ASN A 359 24.14 -22.19 15.66
N GLU A 360 23.85 -20.92 15.38
CA GLU A 360 22.57 -20.28 15.77
C GLU A 360 21.51 -20.46 14.67
N THR A 361 21.06 -21.69 14.49
CA THR A 361 20.00 -22.08 13.53
C THR A 361 18.61 -21.53 13.87
N SER A 362 18.49 -20.70 14.91
CA SER A 362 17.21 -20.13 15.36
C SER A 362 16.89 -18.78 14.72
N ILE A 363 17.82 -18.16 13.99
CA ILE A 363 17.58 -16.84 13.40
C ILE A 363 16.91 -17.00 12.03
N ARG A 364 15.72 -16.43 11.90
CA ARG A 364 14.86 -16.56 10.70
C ARG A 364 14.51 -15.19 10.11
N GLY A 365 14.27 -15.17 8.80
CA GLY A 365 13.54 -14.13 8.09
C GLY A 365 12.14 -13.91 8.68
N GLY A 366 11.53 -12.81 8.29
CA GLY A 366 10.21 -12.44 8.75
C GLY A 366 9.10 -13.16 8.01
N ASP A 367 7.89 -13.15 8.56
CA ASP A 367 6.73 -13.80 7.94
C ASP A 367 5.84 -12.76 7.25
N ILE A 368 5.45 -13.02 6.00
CA ILE A 368 4.52 -12.18 5.23
C ILE A 368 3.24 -12.98 4.97
N THR A 369 2.08 -12.41 5.31
CA THR A 369 0.77 -12.97 5.01
C THR A 369 -0.08 -11.93 4.28
N LEU A 370 -0.49 -12.24 3.06
CA LEU A 370 -1.37 -11.41 2.25
C LEU A 370 -2.69 -12.13 2.03
N LYS A 371 -3.78 -11.53 2.48
CA LYS A 371 -5.15 -11.92 2.16
C LYS A 371 -5.74 -10.87 1.24
N ILE A 372 -6.06 -11.26 0.02
CA ILE A 372 -6.42 -10.35 -1.04
C ILE A 372 -7.75 -10.83 -1.62
N ALA A 373 -8.81 -10.04 -1.57
CA ALA A 373 -10.11 -10.50 -2.03
C ALA A 373 -10.16 -10.72 -3.55
N GLU A 374 -9.40 -9.92 -4.30
CA GLU A 374 -9.43 -9.89 -5.77
C GLU A 374 -8.04 -10.15 -6.37
N ASN A 375 -7.20 -9.12 -6.50
CA ASN A 375 -5.98 -9.21 -7.31
C ASN A 375 -4.73 -8.71 -6.58
N LEU A 376 -3.66 -9.50 -6.69
CA LEU A 376 -2.28 -9.04 -6.53
C LEU A 376 -1.71 -8.71 -7.90
N THR A 377 -1.32 -7.46 -8.12
CA THR A 377 -0.67 -7.03 -9.37
C THR A 377 0.76 -6.59 -9.09
N LEU A 378 1.71 -7.14 -9.85
CA LEU A 378 3.12 -6.77 -9.80
C LEU A 378 3.57 -6.19 -11.16
N ARG A 379 4.19 -5.01 -11.12
CA ARG A 379 4.73 -4.29 -12.28
C ARG A 379 6.11 -3.72 -11.98
N ASN A 380 6.90 -3.55 -13.05
CA ASN A 380 8.14 -2.78 -13.07
C ASN A 380 9.05 -3.02 -11.85
N SER A 381 9.45 -4.25 -11.57
CA SER A 381 10.29 -4.66 -10.44
C SER A 381 9.56 -4.75 -9.09
N GLY A 382 8.24 -4.93 -9.13
CA GLY A 382 7.44 -5.12 -7.91
C GLY A 382 7.85 -6.39 -7.17
N ILE A 383 8.17 -6.25 -5.88
CA ILE A 383 8.78 -7.33 -5.10
C ILE A 383 8.07 -7.59 -3.76
N ILE A 384 7.98 -8.86 -3.39
CA ILE A 384 7.52 -9.31 -2.07
C ILE A 384 8.58 -10.27 -1.52
N SER A 385 9.25 -9.89 -0.43
CA SER A 385 10.44 -10.62 0.01
C SER A 385 10.51 -10.85 1.51
N ALA A 386 10.49 -12.12 1.90
CA ALA A 386 10.80 -12.64 3.23
C ALA A 386 12.23 -13.21 3.29
N ARG A 387 13.11 -12.76 2.40
CA ARG A 387 14.46 -13.29 2.20
C ARG A 387 15.34 -13.14 3.44
N ALA A 388 16.22 -14.11 3.66
CA ALA A 388 17.26 -14.05 4.67
C ALA A 388 18.66 -13.97 4.04
N LEU A 389 19.54 -13.18 4.63
CA LEU A 389 20.93 -13.02 4.23
C LEU A 389 21.87 -13.58 5.30
N ASN A 390 23.16 -13.70 4.99
CA ASN A 390 24.15 -14.35 5.83
C ASN A 390 23.72 -15.79 6.21
N ASN A 391 23.85 -16.18 7.47
CA ASN A 391 23.54 -17.52 7.97
C ASN A 391 22.09 -17.66 8.50
N ALA A 392 21.21 -16.67 8.27
CA ALA A 392 19.81 -16.74 8.70
C ALA A 392 18.98 -17.62 7.73
N ASN A 393 17.95 -18.28 8.28
CA ASN A 393 17.00 -19.07 7.48
C ASN A 393 15.93 -18.15 6.87
N GLY A 394 15.42 -18.47 5.68
CA GLY A 394 14.35 -17.72 5.01
C GLY A 394 13.07 -17.66 5.83
N GLY A 395 12.33 -16.57 5.69
CA GLY A 395 11.01 -16.38 6.31
C GLY A 395 9.89 -17.09 5.55
N ASN A 396 8.67 -17.12 6.08
CA ASN A 396 7.54 -17.73 5.35
C ASN A 396 6.69 -16.66 4.66
N LEU A 397 6.14 -17.02 3.51
CA LEU A 397 5.26 -16.17 2.72
C LEU A 397 3.98 -16.92 2.43
N THR A 398 2.83 -16.34 2.78
CA THR A 398 1.50 -16.88 2.50
C THR A 398 0.69 -15.86 1.71
N ILE A 399 0.18 -16.24 0.54
CA ILE A 399 -0.71 -15.41 -0.28
C ILE A 399 -2.01 -16.17 -0.51
N ASP A 400 -3.13 -15.53 -0.22
CA ASP A 400 -4.48 -15.98 -0.53
C ASP A 400 -5.15 -14.89 -1.38
N THR A 401 -5.46 -15.17 -2.63
CA THR A 401 -5.98 -14.19 -3.61
C THR A 401 -6.83 -14.86 -4.68
N ASN A 402 -7.64 -14.14 -5.47
CA ASN A 402 -8.23 -14.76 -6.67
C ASN A 402 -7.16 -14.84 -7.77
N PHE A 403 -6.48 -13.74 -8.05
CA PHE A 403 -5.47 -13.68 -9.11
C PHE A 403 -4.15 -13.08 -8.65
N ILE A 404 -3.06 -13.64 -9.18
CA ILE A 404 -1.74 -13.00 -9.21
C ILE A 404 -1.43 -12.64 -10.66
N VAL A 405 -1.14 -11.37 -10.93
CA VAL A 405 -0.80 -10.87 -12.28
C VAL A 405 0.56 -10.18 -12.22
N ALA A 406 1.59 -10.83 -12.75
CA ALA A 406 2.91 -10.23 -12.93
C ALA A 406 3.13 -9.84 -14.39
N TYR A 407 3.43 -8.56 -14.64
CA TYR A 407 3.62 -8.07 -16.01
C TYR A 407 4.95 -8.56 -16.60
N PRO A 408 4.98 -8.99 -17.88
CA PRO A 408 6.19 -9.54 -18.50
C PRO A 408 7.38 -8.57 -18.53
N ASN A 409 8.60 -9.11 -18.48
CA ASN A 409 9.88 -8.36 -18.54
C ASN A 409 10.02 -7.30 -17.44
N GLY A 410 9.37 -7.51 -16.29
CA GLY A 410 9.35 -6.55 -15.20
C GLY A 410 10.01 -7.04 -13.93
N ASN A 411 10.89 -8.05 -13.94
CA ASN A 411 11.61 -8.53 -12.74
C ASN A 411 10.77 -8.62 -11.45
N ASN A 412 9.54 -9.14 -11.57
CA ASN A 412 8.58 -9.12 -10.47
C ASN A 412 8.67 -10.41 -9.67
N ASP A 413 9.06 -10.30 -8.41
CA ASP A 413 9.52 -11.45 -7.65
C ASP A 413 8.78 -11.65 -6.33
N ILE A 414 8.57 -12.92 -5.98
CA ILE A 414 8.06 -13.38 -4.69
C ILE A 414 9.12 -14.29 -4.08
N VAL A 415 9.78 -13.81 -3.02
CA VAL A 415 11.04 -14.38 -2.53
C VAL A 415 10.96 -14.74 -1.05
N ALA A 416 11.37 -15.96 -0.71
CA ALA A 416 11.55 -16.44 0.67
C ALA A 416 12.90 -17.16 0.83
N SER A 417 13.86 -16.87 -0.05
CA SER A 417 15.15 -17.54 -0.11
C SER A 417 16.06 -17.22 1.08
N ALA A 418 17.15 -17.98 1.19
CA ALA A 418 18.24 -17.72 2.13
C ALA A 418 19.60 -17.77 1.43
N GLU A 419 20.54 -16.89 1.81
CA GLU A 419 21.90 -16.92 1.25
C GLU A 419 22.64 -18.20 1.69
N ARG A 420 22.82 -18.41 3.00
CA ARG A 420 23.55 -19.58 3.54
C ARG A 420 22.72 -20.46 4.47
N GLY A 421 21.60 -19.95 4.99
CA GLY A 421 20.65 -20.72 5.80
C GLY A 421 19.72 -21.58 4.96
N GLU A 422 18.75 -22.23 5.60
CA GLU A 422 17.67 -22.96 4.94
C GLU A 422 16.71 -21.98 4.27
N GLY A 423 16.22 -22.29 3.07
CA GLY A 423 15.18 -21.51 2.41
C GLY A 423 13.86 -21.54 3.21
N GLY A 424 13.05 -20.49 3.05
CA GLY A 424 11.74 -20.36 3.69
C GLY A 424 10.61 -20.97 2.86
N ASN A 425 9.39 -21.03 3.40
CA ASN A 425 8.26 -21.64 2.68
C ASN A 425 7.36 -20.59 2.02
N ILE A 426 6.98 -20.83 0.78
CA ILE A 426 6.02 -20.01 0.03
C ILE A 426 4.74 -20.83 -0.19
N ASN A 427 3.62 -20.37 0.37
CA ASN A 427 2.31 -20.97 0.18
C ASN A 427 1.40 -19.98 -0.55
N ILE A 428 1.00 -20.31 -1.79
CA ILE A 428 0.11 -19.49 -2.59
C ILE A 428 -1.18 -20.27 -2.83
N THR A 429 -2.31 -19.68 -2.45
CA THR A 429 -3.64 -20.11 -2.88
C THR A 429 -4.20 -19.04 -3.81
N ALA A 430 -4.42 -19.39 -5.07
CA ALA A 430 -4.99 -18.48 -6.07
C ALA A 430 -5.81 -19.22 -7.12
N GLU A 431 -6.88 -18.63 -7.67
CA GLU A 431 -7.60 -19.21 -8.80
C GLU A 431 -6.69 -19.35 -10.03
N ALA A 432 -5.88 -18.32 -10.30
CA ALA A 432 -4.84 -18.38 -11.33
C ALA A 432 -3.67 -17.42 -11.05
N LEU A 433 -2.49 -17.80 -11.57
CA LEU A 433 -1.29 -16.98 -11.59
C LEU A 433 -0.91 -16.71 -13.05
N PHE A 434 -0.61 -15.47 -13.40
CA PHE A 434 -0.25 -15.05 -14.75
C PHE A 434 1.11 -14.38 -14.77
N GLY A 435 1.99 -14.85 -15.67
CA GLY A 435 3.26 -14.20 -15.96
C GLY A 435 4.34 -14.36 -14.88
N ILE A 436 4.15 -15.24 -13.90
CA ILE A 436 5.11 -15.54 -12.82
C ILE A 436 5.23 -17.06 -12.64
N GLU A 437 6.45 -17.56 -12.39
CA GLU A 437 6.73 -19.00 -12.28
C GLU A 437 7.80 -19.26 -11.22
N GLU A 438 7.80 -20.45 -10.62
CA GLU A 438 8.89 -20.89 -9.73
C GLU A 438 10.17 -21.16 -10.53
N ARG A 439 11.24 -20.41 -10.23
CA ARG A 439 12.57 -20.56 -10.87
C ARG A 439 13.66 -19.81 -10.08
N PRO A 440 14.95 -20.03 -10.39
CA PRO A 440 16.03 -19.19 -9.89
C PRO A 440 15.85 -17.73 -10.34
N LEU A 441 16.15 -16.78 -9.45
CA LEU A 441 16.01 -15.35 -9.70
C LEU A 441 16.79 -14.88 -10.93
N ASN A 442 16.16 -14.05 -11.76
CA ASN A 442 16.75 -13.45 -12.95
C ASN A 442 16.09 -12.11 -13.28
N ASP A 443 16.92 -11.09 -13.48
CA ASP A 443 16.53 -9.69 -13.76
C ASP A 443 15.59 -9.48 -14.98
N LEU A 444 15.34 -10.50 -15.80
CA LEU A 444 14.48 -10.46 -16.99
C LEU A 444 13.17 -11.24 -16.82
N THR A 445 13.02 -12.04 -15.77
CA THR A 445 11.85 -12.89 -15.54
C THR A 445 11.13 -12.51 -14.26
N ASN A 446 9.92 -13.05 -14.08
CA ASN A 446 9.16 -12.86 -12.84
C ASN A 446 9.17 -14.18 -12.09
N ASP A 447 9.68 -14.20 -10.87
CA ASP A 447 10.14 -15.43 -10.24
C ASP A 447 9.52 -15.65 -8.85
N ILE A 448 9.17 -16.90 -8.56
CA ILE A 448 8.89 -17.37 -7.19
C ILE A 448 10.10 -18.17 -6.73
N ASN A 449 10.71 -17.77 -5.60
CA ASN A 449 11.95 -18.40 -5.14
C ASN A 449 12.03 -18.59 -3.62
N ALA A 450 12.11 -19.86 -3.20
CA ALA A 450 12.27 -20.29 -1.80
C ALA A 450 13.64 -20.96 -1.54
N SER A 451 14.63 -20.78 -2.42
CA SER A 451 15.85 -21.59 -2.43
C SER A 451 16.87 -21.21 -1.34
N SER A 452 17.87 -22.06 -1.14
CA SER A 452 19.10 -21.70 -0.43
C SER A 452 20.25 -21.56 -1.43
N GLU A 453 20.98 -20.44 -1.42
CA GLU A 453 21.93 -20.11 -2.50
C GLU A 453 23.25 -20.87 -2.41
N VAL A 454 23.75 -21.15 -1.20
CA VAL A 454 25.11 -21.68 -1.03
C VAL A 454 25.13 -23.12 -0.50
N PHE A 455 24.49 -23.44 0.63
CA PHE A 455 24.63 -24.75 1.28
C PHE A 455 23.46 -25.22 2.17
N GLY A 456 22.33 -24.52 2.21
CA GLY A 456 21.17 -24.89 3.04
C GLY A 456 20.20 -25.85 2.35
N LEU A 457 19.20 -26.32 3.10
CA LEU A 457 18.04 -27.00 2.51
C LEU A 457 17.21 -25.98 1.73
N GLU A 458 16.70 -26.39 0.56
CA GLU A 458 15.71 -25.58 -0.17
C GLU A 458 14.40 -25.52 0.64
N GLY A 459 13.75 -24.35 0.62
CA GLY A 459 12.41 -24.21 1.15
C GLY A 459 11.36 -24.69 0.14
N ASP A 460 10.14 -24.93 0.62
CA ASP A 460 9.05 -25.45 -0.22
C ASP A 460 8.23 -24.32 -0.86
N VAL A 461 7.95 -24.45 -2.15
CA VAL A 461 6.94 -23.63 -2.86
C VAL A 461 5.70 -24.50 -3.11
N THR A 462 4.58 -24.13 -2.50
CA THR A 462 3.28 -24.79 -2.70
C THR A 462 2.32 -23.82 -3.36
N ILE A 463 1.90 -24.13 -4.59
CA ILE A 463 0.88 -23.38 -5.33
C ILE A 463 -0.38 -24.24 -5.41
N ASN A 464 -1.44 -23.78 -4.76
CA ASN A 464 -2.75 -24.39 -4.80
C ASN A 464 -3.67 -23.53 -5.68
N THR A 465 -4.04 -24.07 -6.83
CA THR A 465 -5.11 -23.52 -7.68
C THR A 465 -6.35 -24.38 -7.51
N PRO A 466 -7.32 -23.99 -6.64
CA PRO A 466 -8.55 -24.75 -6.47
C PRO A 466 -9.18 -24.97 -7.84
N ASP A 467 -9.59 -26.21 -8.15
CA ASP A 467 -10.30 -26.52 -9.38
C ASP A 467 -11.60 -25.72 -9.41
N VAL A 468 -11.59 -24.58 -10.09
CA VAL A 468 -12.80 -23.87 -10.48
C VAL A 468 -13.34 -24.64 -11.68
N ASP A 469 -14.00 -25.78 -11.43
CA ASP A 469 -14.70 -26.52 -12.48
C ASP A 469 -15.83 -25.63 -13.02
N PRO A 470 -15.68 -25.00 -14.21
CA PRO A 470 -16.67 -24.08 -14.75
C PRO A 470 -17.96 -24.82 -15.15
N PHE A 471 -17.99 -26.16 -15.06
CA PHE A 471 -19.11 -27.02 -15.39
C PHE A 471 -19.92 -27.50 -14.18
N GLN A 472 -19.65 -27.03 -12.95
CA GLN A 472 -20.48 -27.36 -11.78
C GLN A 472 -21.82 -26.60 -11.69
N GLU A 473 -22.26 -25.93 -12.77
CA GLU A 473 -23.68 -25.64 -13.03
C GLU A 473 -24.23 -26.45 -14.22
N THR A 474 -23.74 -27.68 -14.43
CA THR A 474 -24.56 -28.65 -15.14
C THR A 474 -25.63 -29.16 -14.16
N SER A 475 -26.78 -28.48 -14.16
CA SER A 475 -28.07 -29.11 -13.86
C SER A 475 -27.99 -30.56 -14.31
N GLU A 476 -28.14 -31.53 -13.38
CA GLU A 476 -28.33 -32.93 -13.73
C GLU A 476 -29.37 -32.97 -14.85
N ALA A 477 -28.93 -33.24 -16.07
CA ALA A 477 -29.85 -33.58 -17.13
C ALA A 477 -30.48 -34.88 -16.65
N LEU A 478 -31.75 -34.83 -16.25
CA LEU A 478 -32.51 -36.04 -15.98
C LEU A 478 -32.25 -36.99 -17.16
N GLU A 479 -31.61 -38.12 -16.89
CA GLU A 479 -31.55 -39.25 -17.81
C GLU A 479 -32.95 -39.86 -17.90
N ASN A 480 -33.86 -39.15 -18.57
CA ASN A 480 -34.96 -39.75 -19.29
C ASN A 480 -34.74 -39.41 -20.76
N ILE A 481 -33.75 -40.09 -21.35
CA ILE A 481 -33.72 -40.28 -22.80
C ILE A 481 -34.98 -41.07 -23.14
N VAL A 482 -36.04 -40.36 -23.47
CA VAL A 482 -37.20 -40.96 -24.14
C VAL A 482 -36.79 -41.12 -25.59
N GLU A 483 -36.59 -42.37 -26.02
CA GLU A 483 -36.41 -42.67 -27.44
C GLU A 483 -37.59 -42.09 -28.23
N PRO A 484 -37.36 -41.21 -29.24
CA PRO A 484 -38.41 -40.59 -30.04
C PRO A 484 -39.35 -41.61 -30.70
N ASP A 485 -38.86 -42.84 -30.87
CA ASP A 485 -39.54 -43.95 -31.55
C ASP A 485 -40.73 -44.51 -30.75
N ARG A 486 -40.88 -44.15 -29.46
CA ARG A 486 -42.00 -44.60 -28.62
C ARG A 486 -43.13 -43.59 -28.42
N VAL A 487 -43.02 -42.35 -28.91
CA VAL A 487 -44.07 -41.33 -28.73
C VAL A 487 -44.99 -41.19 -29.97
N VAL A 488 -44.68 -41.86 -31.09
CA VAL A 488 -45.50 -41.79 -32.33
C VAL A 488 -46.39 -43.03 -32.54
N ALA A 489 -46.26 -44.08 -31.72
CA ALA A 489 -47.00 -45.33 -31.92
C ALA A 489 -48.38 -45.40 -31.22
N GLY A 490 -49.06 -44.25 -31.03
CA GLY A 490 -50.28 -44.18 -30.22
C GLY A 490 -51.53 -43.60 -30.89
N VAL A 491 -51.46 -43.13 -32.14
CA VAL A 491 -52.63 -42.52 -32.81
C VAL A 491 -52.62 -42.83 -34.30
N CYS A 492 -53.17 -43.99 -34.66
CA CYS A 492 -54.02 -44.20 -35.85
C CYS A 492 -54.44 -45.67 -35.88
N ASP A 493 -55.58 -45.95 -35.28
CA ASP A 493 -56.29 -47.22 -35.45
C ASP A 493 -56.91 -47.25 -36.87
N ALA A 494 -56.62 -48.36 -37.54
CA ALA A 494 -57.16 -48.97 -38.75
C ALA A 494 -58.02 -48.21 -39.79
N THR A 495 -57.79 -48.64 -41.04
CA THR A 495 -58.69 -48.64 -42.22
C THR A 495 -58.65 -47.47 -43.20
N GLN A 496 -57.61 -47.39 -44.06
CA GLN A 496 -57.77 -47.21 -45.52
C GLN A 496 -56.47 -47.17 -46.36
N THR A 497 -55.28 -47.29 -45.79
CA THR A 497 -54.01 -47.05 -46.53
C THR A 497 -53.33 -48.26 -47.16
N ALA A 498 -53.99 -49.42 -47.25
CA ALA A 498 -53.48 -50.55 -48.04
C ALA A 498 -53.70 -50.38 -49.56
N GLN A 499 -54.41 -49.32 -49.99
CA GLN A 499 -54.62 -49.01 -51.41
C GLN A 499 -53.71 -47.88 -51.94
N ASP A 500 -53.08 -47.07 -51.08
CA ASP A 500 -52.19 -45.98 -51.52
C ASP A 500 -50.74 -46.42 -51.79
N ILE A 501 -50.31 -47.56 -51.22
CA ILE A 501 -48.97 -48.13 -51.44
C ILE A 501 -48.80 -48.69 -52.88
N LEU A 502 -49.90 -49.02 -53.57
CA LEU A 502 -49.88 -49.44 -54.98
C LEU A 502 -49.91 -48.26 -55.98
N ALA A 503 -49.98 -47.01 -55.50
CA ALA A 503 -50.10 -45.82 -56.35
C ALA A 503 -48.82 -44.94 -56.40
N GLY A 504 -47.68 -45.44 -55.91
CA GLY A 504 -46.37 -44.80 -56.15
C GLY A 504 -46.21 -43.40 -55.57
N ARG A 505 -46.76 -43.13 -54.38
CA ARG A 505 -46.55 -41.87 -53.67
C ARG A 505 -45.81 -42.10 -52.36
N GLU A 506 -44.49 -42.05 -52.44
CA GLU A 506 -43.64 -41.83 -51.28
C GLU A 506 -43.61 -40.32 -50.97
N ASN A 507 -43.86 -39.94 -49.72
CA ASN A 507 -43.53 -38.61 -49.25
C ASN A 507 -42.04 -38.60 -48.88
N THR A 508 -41.22 -37.93 -49.67
CA THR A 508 -39.81 -37.66 -49.35
C THR A 508 -39.68 -36.32 -48.64
N PHE A 509 -38.94 -36.29 -47.54
CA PHE A 509 -38.50 -35.05 -46.91
C PHE A 509 -37.12 -34.70 -47.48
N VAL A 510 -37.06 -33.64 -48.29
CA VAL A 510 -35.83 -33.15 -48.91
C VAL A 510 -35.47 -31.82 -48.25
N VAL A 511 -34.30 -31.78 -47.62
CA VAL A 511 -33.69 -30.52 -47.14
C VAL A 511 -32.98 -29.87 -48.31
N ASN A 512 -33.64 -28.91 -48.97
CA ASN A 512 -33.00 -28.04 -49.96
C ASN A 512 -32.52 -26.76 -49.28
N GLY A 513 -31.30 -26.80 -48.74
CA GLY A 513 -30.59 -25.65 -48.17
C GLY A 513 -29.13 -25.66 -48.61
N ARG A 514 -28.55 -24.47 -48.86
CA ARG A 514 -27.17 -24.31 -49.29
C ARG A 514 -26.23 -24.44 -48.09
N GLY A 515 -25.39 -25.48 -48.07
CA GLY A 515 -24.31 -25.65 -47.09
C GLY A 515 -24.65 -26.69 -46.03
N GLY A 516 -23.92 -27.81 -46.04
CA GLY A 516 -24.01 -28.85 -45.02
C GLY A 516 -23.53 -28.36 -43.65
N VAL A 517 -24.01 -29.00 -42.60
CA VAL A 517 -23.56 -28.76 -41.22
C VAL A 517 -22.11 -29.25 -41.08
N PRO A 518 -21.18 -28.44 -40.54
CA PRO A 518 -19.81 -28.91 -40.30
C PRO A 518 -19.81 -30.12 -39.36
N PRO A 519 -18.98 -31.16 -39.62
CA PRO A 519 -18.93 -32.34 -38.77
C PRO A 519 -18.38 -32.05 -37.37
N THR A 520 -17.70 -30.90 -37.16
CA THR A 520 -17.30 -30.43 -35.83
C THR A 520 -17.43 -28.91 -35.68
N PRO A 521 -17.60 -28.37 -34.45
CA PRO A 521 -17.91 -26.94 -34.21
C PRO A 521 -16.80 -25.94 -34.55
N ILE A 522 -15.60 -26.41 -34.89
CA ILE A 522 -14.39 -25.60 -35.09
C ILE A 522 -13.95 -25.51 -36.55
N GLU A 523 -14.58 -26.26 -37.46
CA GLU A 523 -14.28 -26.16 -38.89
C GLU A 523 -15.08 -25.03 -39.56
N PRO A 524 -14.43 -24.15 -40.33
CA PRO A 524 -15.13 -23.12 -41.09
C PRO A 524 -16.04 -23.77 -42.14
N MET A 525 -17.24 -23.22 -42.33
CA MET A 525 -18.21 -23.75 -43.29
C MET A 525 -17.62 -23.76 -44.71
N PRO A 526 -17.66 -24.90 -45.43
CA PRO A 526 -17.19 -24.93 -46.81
C PRO A 526 -18.17 -24.15 -47.69
N SER A 527 -17.75 -22.97 -48.15
CA SER A 527 -18.46 -22.24 -49.18
C SER A 527 -18.15 -22.86 -50.55
N GLU A 528 -19.21 -23.32 -51.21
CA GLU A 528 -19.31 -23.51 -52.67
C GLU A 528 -18.83 -24.85 -53.26
N THR A 529 -19.77 -25.81 -53.38
CA THR A 529 -19.75 -26.79 -54.47
C THR A 529 -21.18 -27.10 -54.88
N VAL A 530 -21.53 -26.88 -56.15
CA VAL A 530 -22.83 -27.28 -56.72
C VAL A 530 -22.62 -28.55 -57.53
N ILE A 531 -23.40 -29.58 -57.21
CA ILE A 531 -23.41 -30.86 -57.94
C ILE A 531 -24.65 -30.86 -58.83
N ILE A 532 -24.47 -31.01 -60.14
CA ILE A 532 -25.57 -31.19 -61.10
C ILE A 532 -25.32 -32.54 -61.81
N GLU A 533 -26.28 -33.45 -61.71
CA GLU A 533 -26.26 -34.79 -62.35
C GLU A 533 -25.00 -35.63 -62.07
N GLY A 534 -24.41 -35.49 -60.88
CA GLY A 534 -23.31 -36.34 -60.42
C GLY A 534 -21.91 -35.92 -60.89
N GLU A 535 -21.79 -34.80 -61.61
CA GLU A 535 -20.50 -34.15 -61.86
C GLU A 535 -20.36 -32.86 -61.03
N SER A 536 -19.19 -32.69 -60.43
CA SER A 536 -18.80 -31.46 -59.73
C SER A 536 -18.47 -30.38 -60.75
N VAL A 537 -19.27 -29.32 -60.79
CA VAL A 537 -19.00 -28.16 -61.66
C VAL A 537 -18.45 -27.02 -60.79
N PRO A 538 -17.19 -26.58 -60.98
CA PRO A 538 -16.68 -25.39 -60.29
C PRO A 538 -17.43 -24.16 -60.80
N LEU A 539 -17.96 -23.35 -59.88
CA LEU A 539 -18.70 -22.12 -60.21
C LEU A 539 -17.80 -20.92 -60.53
N TYR A 540 -16.48 -21.09 -60.50
CA TYR A 540 -15.51 -20.07 -60.89
C TYR A 540 -14.56 -20.64 -61.94
N THR A 541 -14.71 -20.17 -63.18
CA THR A 541 -13.59 -20.12 -64.12
C THR A 541 -12.83 -18.84 -63.80
N GLU A 542 -11.65 -18.96 -63.17
CA GLU A 542 -10.70 -17.86 -63.04
C GLU A 542 -10.52 -17.19 -64.41
N THR A 543 -10.72 -15.88 -64.47
CA THR A 543 -10.46 -15.12 -65.69
C THR A 543 -8.95 -15.03 -65.93
N GLU A 544 -8.52 -14.91 -67.19
CA GLU A 544 -7.10 -14.73 -67.54
C GLU A 544 -6.49 -13.48 -66.84
N GLU A 545 -7.31 -12.48 -66.50
CA GLU A 545 -6.91 -11.31 -65.70
C GLU A 545 -6.62 -11.66 -64.23
N GLU A 546 -7.45 -12.50 -63.59
CA GLU A 546 -7.25 -12.91 -62.19
C GLU A 546 -5.99 -13.75 -62.01
N LYS A 547 -5.70 -14.61 -62.99
CA LYS A 547 -4.51 -15.45 -63.03
C LYS A 547 -3.23 -14.62 -63.19
N ALA A 548 -3.25 -13.62 -64.07
CA ALA A 548 -2.14 -12.69 -64.24
C ALA A 548 -1.88 -11.84 -62.98
N LEU A 549 -2.94 -11.41 -62.27
CA LEU A 549 -2.83 -10.69 -60.99
C LEU A 549 -2.28 -11.57 -59.84
N GLN A 550 -2.50 -12.88 -59.90
CA GLN A 550 -2.00 -13.86 -58.93
C GLN A 550 -0.49 -14.06 -59.04
N GLU A 551 0.02 -14.09 -60.28
CA GLU A 551 1.46 -14.15 -60.56
C GLU A 551 2.16 -12.82 -60.23
N GLN A 552 1.48 -11.69 -60.41
CA GLN A 552 2.01 -10.37 -60.11
C GLN A 552 2.13 -10.08 -58.59
N TYR A 553 1.27 -10.69 -57.77
CA TYR A 553 1.24 -10.50 -56.30
C TYR A 553 1.18 -11.85 -55.56
N PRO A 554 2.32 -12.57 -55.47
CA PRO A 554 2.37 -13.89 -54.85
C PRO A 554 2.17 -13.83 -53.32
N ALA A 555 1.78 -14.96 -52.75
CA ALA A 555 1.64 -15.12 -51.30
C ALA A 555 2.98 -15.03 -50.57
N ILE A 556 2.95 -14.55 -49.33
CA ILE A 556 4.07 -14.66 -48.39
C ILE A 556 3.92 -15.99 -47.65
N MET A 557 4.89 -16.88 -47.80
CA MET A 557 4.88 -18.17 -47.11
C MET A 557 5.38 -18.02 -45.68
N THR A 558 4.63 -18.54 -44.71
CA THR A 558 4.98 -18.57 -43.28
C THR A 558 4.79 -19.98 -42.71
N ASP A 559 5.32 -20.22 -41.51
CA ASP A 559 5.18 -21.51 -40.81
C ASP A 559 3.72 -21.86 -40.45
N ARG A 560 2.80 -20.88 -40.57
CA ARG A 560 1.35 -21.04 -40.36
C ARG A 560 0.54 -21.04 -41.65
N GLY A 561 1.19 -21.04 -42.82
CA GLY A 561 0.54 -21.07 -44.14
C GLY A 561 0.82 -19.84 -45.02
N ALA A 562 0.19 -19.81 -46.20
CA ALA A 562 0.33 -18.75 -47.18
C ALA A 562 -0.51 -17.51 -46.78
N ILE A 563 0.13 -16.35 -46.65
CA ILE A 563 -0.52 -15.07 -46.32
C ILE A 563 -0.58 -14.19 -47.56
N TYR A 564 -1.77 -13.64 -47.85
CA TYR A 564 -1.97 -12.63 -48.90
C TYR A 564 -2.22 -11.26 -48.26
N PRO A 565 -1.26 -10.32 -48.31
CA PRO A 565 -1.47 -8.98 -47.79
C PRO A 565 -2.57 -8.26 -48.58
N ALA A 566 -3.49 -7.59 -47.90
CA ALA A 566 -4.43 -6.68 -48.53
C ALA A 566 -3.67 -5.45 -49.07
N ARG A 567 -3.82 -5.16 -50.37
CA ARG A 567 -3.14 -4.06 -51.07
C ARG A 567 -4.10 -3.04 -51.68
N GLY A 568 -5.40 -3.34 -51.70
CA GLY A 568 -6.45 -2.44 -52.19
C GLY A 568 -7.77 -2.67 -51.47
N ILE A 569 -8.70 -1.76 -51.72
CA ILE A 569 -10.05 -1.76 -51.14
C ILE A 569 -11.05 -1.47 -52.27
N VAL A 570 -12.06 -2.32 -52.42
CA VAL A 570 -13.22 -2.08 -53.28
C VAL A 570 -14.43 -1.89 -52.38
N LYS A 571 -15.16 -0.78 -52.57
CA LYS A 571 -16.43 -0.56 -51.89
C LYS A 571 -17.57 -0.74 -52.91
N ASN A 572 -18.43 -1.71 -52.66
CA ASN A 572 -19.59 -1.98 -53.50
C ASN A 572 -20.71 -0.95 -53.26
N PRO A 573 -21.66 -0.81 -54.21
CA PRO A 573 -22.79 0.11 -54.07
C PRO A 573 -23.70 -0.15 -52.86
N ASP A 574 -23.73 -1.38 -52.35
CA ASP A 574 -24.48 -1.78 -51.15
C ASP A 574 -23.74 -1.45 -49.84
N GLY A 575 -22.55 -0.84 -49.93
CA GLY A 575 -21.73 -0.45 -48.79
C GLY A 575 -20.78 -1.53 -48.29
N THR A 576 -20.78 -2.74 -48.88
CA THR A 576 -19.83 -3.79 -48.53
C THR A 576 -18.41 -3.42 -48.98
N VAL A 577 -17.43 -3.76 -48.15
CA VAL A 577 -16.02 -3.46 -48.38
C VAL A 577 -15.27 -4.76 -48.61
N ILE A 578 -14.62 -4.88 -49.78
CA ILE A 578 -13.81 -6.03 -50.16
C ILE A 578 -12.34 -5.58 -50.14
N LEU A 579 -11.51 -6.29 -49.38
CA LEU A 579 -10.05 -6.12 -49.42
C LEU A 579 -9.48 -6.92 -50.59
N THR A 580 -8.70 -6.28 -51.45
CA THR A 580 -8.09 -6.91 -52.62
C THR A 580 -6.59 -7.11 -52.43
N ARG A 581 -6.04 -8.19 -52.98
CA ARG A 581 -4.59 -8.47 -52.96
C ARG A 581 -3.78 -7.59 -53.92
N TYR A 582 -4.45 -6.87 -54.81
CA TYR A 582 -3.87 -5.91 -55.75
C TYR A 582 -4.40 -4.50 -55.43
N PRO A 583 -3.62 -3.43 -55.70
CA PRO A 583 -4.07 -2.06 -55.51
C PRO A 583 -5.24 -1.73 -56.45
N THR A 584 -6.28 -1.12 -55.90
CA THR A 584 -7.52 -0.76 -56.63
C THR A 584 -7.56 0.70 -57.07
N ASP A 585 -6.61 1.51 -56.59
CA ASP A 585 -6.40 2.90 -57.02
C ASP A 585 -5.02 3.07 -57.67
N ASN A 586 -4.98 3.74 -58.82
CA ASN A 586 -3.74 4.08 -59.53
C ASN A 586 -2.88 5.16 -58.83
N THR A 587 -3.17 5.48 -57.57
CA THR A 587 -2.30 6.33 -56.76
C THR A 587 -1.20 5.48 -56.16
N GLN A 588 -0.04 5.45 -56.82
CA GLN A 588 1.19 4.94 -56.21
C GLN A 588 1.46 5.69 -54.89
N ARG A 589 1.20 5.06 -53.75
CA ARG A 589 1.90 5.43 -52.51
C ARG A 589 3.33 4.92 -52.64
N ILE A 590 4.20 5.81 -53.08
CA ILE A 590 5.64 5.61 -53.03
C ILE A 590 6.01 5.52 -51.54
N SER A 591 6.43 4.34 -51.09
CA SER A 591 7.10 4.20 -49.79
C SER A 591 8.47 4.85 -49.92
N ASN A 592 8.59 6.12 -49.51
CA ASN A 592 9.90 6.63 -49.14
C ASN A 592 10.30 5.90 -47.85
N ASN A 593 11.07 4.83 -48.00
CA ASN A 593 11.83 4.24 -46.90
C ASN A 593 12.85 5.28 -46.43
N SER A 594 12.54 6.01 -45.36
CA SER A 594 13.58 6.54 -44.48
C SER A 594 13.98 5.41 -43.52
N PRO A 595 15.22 4.89 -43.59
CA PRO A 595 15.72 3.96 -42.59
C PRO A 595 16.02 4.78 -41.33
N ASN A 596 15.21 4.61 -40.29
CA ASN A 596 15.56 4.96 -38.92
C ASN A 596 14.88 3.98 -37.96
N CYS A 597 15.52 2.83 -37.79
CA CYS A 597 15.52 2.10 -36.53
C CYS A 597 17.00 1.81 -36.27
N GLY A 598 17.54 2.49 -35.25
CA GLY A 598 18.92 2.43 -34.84
C GLY A 598 19.25 1.10 -34.17
N VAL A 599 20.55 0.81 -34.23
CA VAL A 599 21.29 -0.19 -33.45
C VAL A 599 21.23 0.17 -31.97
#